data_AF-A0A6I7WJP8-F1
#
_entry.id   AF-A0A6I7WJP8-F1
#
_cell.length_a   1.000
_cell.length_b   1.000
_cell.length_c   1.000
_cell.angle_alpha   90.00
_cell.angle_beta   90.00
_cell.angle_gamma   90.00
#
_symmetry.space_group_name_H-M   'P 1'
#
loop_
_entity.id
_entity.type
_entity.pdbx_description
1 polymer ?
#
loop_
_entity_poly.entity_id
_entity_poly.type
_entity_poly.pdbx_seq_one_letter_code
_entity_poly.pdbx_strand_id
1 'polypeptide(L)'
;DNINVICPYQPLLDLYQQLETESSEIGLTKDWIQNAKPITISLYRPKTDNPIWDSLTPVLLHKRGQQEQTDWFIYNQEHYDQRLGLYPKDQLNLWIA
;
A
#
# COMPACT_ATOMS: atom_id res chain seq x y z
N ASP A 1 13.38 10.14 -2.86
CA ASP A 1 11.93 10.37 -2.77
C ASP A 1 11.29 9.11 -2.24
N ASN A 2 10.33 9.22 -1.33
CA ASN A 2 9.78 8.07 -0.60
C ASN A 2 8.27 7.98 -0.82
N ILE A 3 7.76 6.76 -0.86
CA ILE A 3 6.33 6.47 -0.89
C ILE A 3 5.91 5.84 0.44
N ASN A 4 4.64 5.99 0.78
CA ASN A 4 4.00 5.40 1.94
C ASN A 4 3.17 4.21 1.48
N VAL A 5 3.43 3.04 2.05
CA VAL A 5 2.76 1.79 1.68
C VAL A 5 2.03 1.24 2.89
N ILE A 6 0.73 1.02 2.76
CA ILE A 6 -0.08 0.30 3.72
C ILE A 6 0.11 -1.20 3.52
N CYS A 7 0.41 -1.91 4.61
CA CYS A 7 0.63 -3.36 4.57
C CYS A 7 -0.44 -4.13 5.37
N PRO A 8 -0.83 -5.34 4.92
CA PRO A 8 -1.84 -6.18 5.58
C PRO A 8 -1.25 -6.93 6.78
N TYR A 9 -0.77 -6.22 7.80
CA TYR A 9 -0.24 -6.85 9.02
C TYR A 9 -1.34 -7.59 9.78
N GLN A 10 -1.08 -8.85 10.14
CA GLN A 10 -2.10 -9.74 10.72
C GLN A 10 -2.85 -9.16 11.94
N PRO A 11 -2.19 -8.50 12.91
CA PRO A 11 -2.91 -7.93 14.05
C PRO A 11 -3.79 -6.72 13.70
N LEU A 12 -3.62 -6.16 12.51
CA LEU A 12 -4.25 -4.92 12.04
C LEU A 12 -4.92 -5.13 10.67
N LEU A 13 -5.28 -6.37 10.33
CA LEU A 13 -5.86 -6.71 9.03
C LEU A 13 -7.25 -6.06 8.85
N ASP A 14 -8.04 -5.96 9.91
CA ASP A 14 -9.33 -5.28 9.88
C ASP A 14 -9.17 -3.79 9.52
N LEU A 15 -8.14 -3.14 10.08
CA LEU A 15 -7.82 -1.75 9.76
C LEU A 15 -7.33 -1.60 8.32
N TYR A 16 -6.52 -2.54 7.83
CA TYR A 16 -6.10 -2.59 6.43
C TYR A 16 -7.33 -2.64 5.50
N GLN A 17 -8.26 -3.57 5.74
CA GLN A 17 -9.44 -3.77 4.89
C GLN A 17 -10.37 -2.54 4.92
N GLN A 18 -10.51 -1.91 6.09
CA GLN A 18 -11.26 -0.67 6.24
C GLN A 18 -10.64 0.45 5.39
N LEU A 19 -9.32 0.65 5.49
CA LEU A 19 -8.62 1.70 4.75
C LEU A 19 -8.60 1.42 3.24
N GLU A 20 -8.47 0.17 2.82
CA GLU A 20 -8.60 -0.24 1.43
C GLU A 20 -9.98 0.15 0.87
N THR A 21 -11.04 -0.22 1.59
CA THR A 21 -12.42 0.12 1.20
C THR A 21 -12.61 1.65 1.15
N GLU A 22 -12.23 2.37 2.21
CA GLU A 22 -12.38 3.83 2.28
C GLU A 22 -11.61 4.55 1.16
N SER A 23 -10.41 4.07 0.82
CA SER A 23 -9.60 4.62 -0.26
C SER A 23 -10.26 4.43 -1.64
N SER A 24 -11.00 3.33 -1.83
CA SER A 24 -11.69 3.03 -3.08
C SER A 24 -12.97 3.86 -3.25
N GLU A 25 -13.67 4.14 -2.15
CA GLU A 25 -14.96 4.84 -2.16
C GLU A 25 -14.80 6.36 -2.10
N ILE A 26 -13.90 6.84 -1.24
CA ILE A 26 -13.77 8.27 -0.90
C ILE A 26 -12.46 8.84 -1.46
N GLY A 27 -11.39 8.05 -1.48
CA GLY A 27 -10.04 8.48 -1.83
C GLY A 27 -9.24 8.94 -0.60
N LEU A 28 -8.10 9.58 -0.84
CA LEU A 28 -7.20 10.04 0.21
C LEU A 28 -7.83 11.18 1.03
N THR A 29 -8.06 10.95 2.32
CA THR A 29 -8.52 11.98 3.26
C THR A 29 -7.51 12.19 4.39
N LYS A 30 -7.66 13.29 5.13
CA LYS A 30 -6.83 13.56 6.31
C LYS A 30 -7.02 12.53 7.41
N ASP A 31 -8.23 12.03 7.57
CA ASP A 31 -8.56 11.04 8.61
C ASP A 31 -8.04 9.66 8.21
N TRP A 32 -8.18 9.30 6.93
CA TRP A 32 -7.56 8.12 6.34
C TRP A 32 -6.05 8.11 6.59
N ILE A 33 -5.34 9.21 6.31
CA ILE A 33 -3.89 9.32 6.56
C ILE A 33 -3.55 9.11 8.04
N GLN A 34 -4.33 9.67 8.96
CA GLN A 34 -4.09 9.51 10.39
C GLN A 34 -4.27 8.06 10.86
N ASN A 35 -5.32 7.40 10.35
CA ASN A 35 -5.63 6.01 10.66
C ASN A 35 -4.65 5.02 10.00
N ALA A 36 -4.06 5.38 8.87
CA ALA A 36 -3.09 4.56 8.14
C ALA A 36 -1.72 4.46 8.81
N LYS A 37 -1.30 5.50 9.56
CA LYS A 37 0.03 5.58 10.21
C LYS A 37 0.52 4.29 10.90
N PRO A 38 -0.25 3.60 11.76
CA PRO A 38 0.22 2.40 12.47
C PRO A 38 0.56 1.21 11.57
N ILE A 39 0.05 1.17 10.33
CA ILE A 39 0.27 0.06 9.37
C ILE A 39 1.02 0.50 8.11
N THR A 40 1.59 1.70 8.14
CA THR A 40 2.32 2.27 7.01
C THR A 40 3.81 2.02 7.16
N ILE A 41 4.44 1.59 6.08
CA ILE A 41 5.89 1.63 5.90
C ILE A 41 6.27 2.70 4.90
N SER A 42 7.40 3.36 5.14
CA SER A 42 8.00 4.24 4.13
C SER A 42 8.98 3.44 3.28
N LEU A 43 8.75 3.40 1.98
CA LEU A 43 9.61 2.74 1.00
C LEU A 43 10.31 3.80 0.16
N TYR A 44 11.62 3.64 -0.07
CA TYR A 44 12.31 4.45 -1.07
C TYR A 44 11.68 4.20 -2.44
N ARG A 45 11.28 5.26 -3.15
CA ARG A 45 10.55 5.15 -4.42
C ARG A 45 11.28 4.20 -5.36
N PRO A 46 10.69 3.04 -5.69
CA PRO A 46 11.30 2.09 -6.61
C PRO A 46 11.50 2.70 -8.00
N LYS A 47 12.42 2.14 -8.79
CA LYS A 47 12.53 2.49 -10.21
C LYS A 47 11.24 2.12 -10.94
N THR A 48 10.90 2.82 -12.01
CA THR A 48 9.65 2.64 -12.75
C THR A 48 9.46 1.24 -13.35
N ASP A 49 10.55 0.52 -13.58
CA ASP A 49 10.60 -0.85 -14.09
C ASP A 49 10.56 -1.92 -12.98
N ASN A 50 10.44 -1.52 -11.72
CA ASN A 50 10.44 -2.47 -10.61
C ASN A 50 9.08 -3.19 -10.50
N PRO A 51 9.05 -4.53 -10.45
CA PRO A 51 7.81 -5.31 -10.40
C PRO A 51 6.97 -5.10 -9.13
N ILE A 52 7.53 -4.48 -8.09
CA ILE A 52 6.76 -4.14 -6.89
C ILE A 52 5.56 -3.24 -7.21
N TRP A 53 5.63 -2.43 -8.28
CA TRP A 53 4.51 -1.59 -8.71
C TRP A 53 3.25 -2.41 -9.05
N ASP A 54 3.40 -3.64 -9.55
CA ASP A 54 2.26 -4.52 -9.84
C ASP A 54 1.54 -5.00 -8.57
N SER A 55 2.23 -4.94 -7.43
CA SER A 55 1.68 -5.27 -6.11
C SER A 55 1.20 -4.05 -5.33
N LEU A 56 1.28 -2.85 -5.90
CA LEU A 56 0.93 -1.59 -5.23
C LEU A 56 -0.24 -0.91 -5.92
N THR A 57 -1.33 -0.72 -5.17
CA THR A 57 -2.50 0.05 -5.61
C THR A 57 -2.34 1.50 -5.15
N PRO A 58 -2.35 2.49 -6.06
CA PRO A 58 -2.24 3.91 -5.67
C PRO A 58 -3.52 4.39 -5.00
N VAL A 59 -3.37 5.16 -3.92
CA VAL A 59 -4.48 5.87 -3.28
C VAL A 59 -4.59 7.26 -3.89
N LEU A 60 -5.74 7.55 -4.51
CA LEU A 60 -5.95 8.79 -5.26
C LEU A 60 -6.57 9.86 -4.38
N LEU A 61 -6.17 11.13 -4.59
CA LEU A 61 -6.84 12.27 -3.97
C LEU A 61 -7.97 12.74 -4.89
N HIS A 62 -9.21 12.74 -4.40
CA HIS A 62 -10.37 13.23 -5.14
C HIS A 62 -10.61 14.72 -4.85
N LYS A 63 -10.39 15.58 -5.84
CA LYS A 63 -10.57 17.03 -5.70
C LYS A 63 -11.37 17.59 -6.86
N ARG A 64 -12.56 18.12 -6.58
CA ARG A 64 -13.43 18.84 -7.54
C ARG A 64 -13.60 18.10 -8.88
N GLY A 65 -13.82 16.80 -8.83
CA GLY A 65 -14.04 15.95 -10.02
C GLY A 65 -12.76 15.51 -10.75
N GLN A 66 -11.57 15.79 -10.20
CA GLN A 66 -10.29 15.28 -10.68
C GLN A 66 -9.67 14.32 -9.67
N GLN A 67 -8.94 13.33 -10.17
CA GLN A 67 -8.14 12.41 -9.37
C GLN A 67 -6.66 12.81 -9.51
N GLU A 68 -6.02 13.11 -8.39
CA GLU A 68 -4.59 13.41 -8.34
C GLU A 68 -3.82 12.21 -7.78
N GLN A 69 -2.66 11.89 -8.40
CA GLN A 69 -1.75 10.89 -7.86
C GLN A 69 -1.15 11.38 -6.53
N THR A 70 -0.89 10.43 -5.64
CA THR A 70 -0.33 10.70 -4.32
C THR A 70 0.85 9.79 -4.06
N ASP A 71 1.56 10.02 -2.96
CA ASP A 71 2.64 9.15 -2.50
C ASP A 71 2.15 8.03 -1.57
N TRP A 72 0.83 7.73 -1.57
CA TRP A 72 0.22 6.69 -0.77
C TRP A 72 -0.21 5.52 -1.63
N PHE A 73 0.16 4.32 -1.19
CA PHE A 73 -0.09 3.06 -1.87
C PHE A 73 -0.58 2.01 -0.88
N ILE A 74 -1.33 1.05 -1.37
CA ILE A 74 -1.79 -0.13 -0.63
C ILE A 74 -1.12 -1.35 -1.25
N TYR A 75 -0.51 -2.19 -0.42
CA TYR A 75 0.10 -3.43 -0.88
C TYR A 75 -0.94 -4.55 -1.02
N ASN A 76 -1.13 -5.05 -2.23
CA ASN A 76 -2.11 -6.09 -2.52
C ASN A 76 -1.69 -7.44 -1.91
N GLN A 77 -2.63 -8.05 -1.18
CA GLN A 77 -2.43 -9.26 -0.37
C GLN A 77 -2.15 -10.54 -1.17
N GLU A 78 -2.24 -10.53 -2.51
CA GLU A 78 -1.99 -11.74 -3.33
C GLU A 78 -0.58 -12.33 -3.14
N HIS A 79 0.35 -11.52 -2.63
CA HIS A 79 1.72 -11.86 -2.27
C HIS A 79 1.96 -11.92 -0.75
N TYR A 80 0.92 -11.92 0.09
CA TYR A 80 1.07 -12.00 1.55
C TYR A 80 0.62 -13.37 2.06
N ASP A 81 1.59 -14.22 2.41
CA ASP A 81 1.37 -15.54 2.97
C ASP A 81 1.08 -15.44 4.48
N GLN A 82 0.03 -16.12 4.94
CA GLN A 82 -0.44 -16.07 6.34
C GLN A 82 0.59 -16.58 7.36
N ARG A 83 1.58 -17.37 6.93
CA ARG A 83 2.60 -17.96 7.80
C ARG A 83 3.98 -17.34 7.59
N LEU A 84 4.29 -16.88 6.38
CA LEU A 84 5.61 -16.37 6.00
C LEU A 84 5.67 -14.84 5.85
N GLY A 85 4.54 -14.14 5.82
CA GLY A 85 4.47 -12.70 5.57
C GLY A 85 4.58 -12.37 4.08
N LEU A 86 5.27 -11.29 3.73
CA LEU A 86 5.52 -10.87 2.33
C LEU A 86 6.25 -11.98 1.54
N TYR A 87 5.53 -12.66 0.66
CA TYR A 87 6.00 -13.70 -0.23
C TYR A 87 5.63 -13.37 -1.69
N PRO A 88 6.47 -12.63 -2.42
CA PRO A 88 6.22 -12.35 -3.84
C PRO A 88 6.27 -13.67 -4.63
N LYS A 89 5.17 -14.02 -5.30
CA LYS A 89 5.06 -15.32 -5.99
C LYS A 89 5.95 -15.46 -7.23
N ASP A 90 6.56 -14.37 -7.71
CA ASP A 90 7.31 -14.37 -8.98
C ASP A 90 8.74 -13.83 -8.95
N GLN A 91 9.36 -13.60 -7.78
CA GLN A 91 10.78 -13.24 -7.74
C GLN A 91 11.62 -14.05 -6.78
N LEU A 92 12.46 -14.90 -7.41
CA LEU A 92 13.69 -15.46 -6.87
C LEU A 92 14.54 -14.33 -6.25
N ASN A 93 14.78 -14.41 -4.94
CA ASN A 93 15.93 -13.83 -4.23
C ASN A 93 16.25 -12.34 -4.49
N LEU A 94 15.36 -11.44 -4.11
CA LEU A 94 15.72 -10.18 -3.44
C LEU A 94 14.58 -10.03 -2.42
N TRP A 95 14.79 -10.04 -1.12
CA TRP A 95 15.35 -8.96 -0.33
C TRP A 95 15.65 -9.49 1.08
N ILE A 96 16.90 -9.35 1.53
CA ILE A 96 17.40 -8.95 2.87
C ILE A 96 18.85 -9.43 3.01
N ALA A 97 19.72 -8.49 3.34
CA ALA A 97 21.15 -8.55 3.70
C ALA A 97 22.17 -8.80 2.57
#